data_AF-A0A950ACY9-F1
#
_entry.id   AF-A0A950ACY9-F1
#
_cell.length_a   1.000
_cell.length_b   1.000
_cell.length_c   1.000
_cell.angle_alpha   90.00
_cell.angle_beta   90.00
_cell.angle_gamma   90.00
#
_symmetry.space_group_name_H-M   'P 1'
#
loop_
_entity.id
_entity.type
_entity.pdbx_description
1 polymer ?
#
loop_
_entity_poly.entity_id
_entity_poly.type
_entity_poly.pdbx_seq_one_letter_code
_entity_poly.pdbx_strand_id
1 'polypeptide(L)'
;ESSLVLNYRHGSWAITPNFTWSTQGNYGSPLVWPGYDPATCASVTAGNTADPTTYSGFIFIPDKYSGHFDNLGAFAQPSRLTMGVQLEYDVNPHVTTTLTFANLVDTCYQRKMPWDSSTTCMYAQLASNLLAPAGNFTNTPPIQLAYPYGNWYNNIEIGQEGQKLPLEATLQVSFKL
;
A
#
# COMPACT_ATOMS: atom_id res chain seq x y z
N GLU A 1 2.66 -15.63 -5.52
CA GLU A 1 2.00 -15.00 -6.68
C GLU A 1 1.56 -16.08 -7.63
N SER A 2 0.42 -15.88 -8.28
CA SER A 2 -0.14 -16.81 -9.25
C SER A 2 -0.67 -16.03 -10.45
N SER A 3 -0.41 -16.51 -11.66
CA SER A 3 -0.87 -15.88 -12.90
C SER A 3 -1.70 -16.84 -13.74
N LEU A 4 -2.79 -16.35 -14.32
CA LEU A 4 -3.56 -17.03 -15.35
C LEU A 4 -3.48 -16.21 -16.63
N VAL A 5 -2.94 -16.82 -17.68
CA VAL A 5 -2.91 -16.24 -19.02
C VAL A 5 -3.66 -17.16 -19.96
N LEU A 6 -4.67 -16.62 -20.63
CA LEU A 6 -5.41 -17.34 -21.67
C LEU A 6 -5.03 -16.72 -23.00
N ASN A 7 -4.82 -17.55 -24.02
CA ASN A 7 -4.64 -17.08 -25.38
C ASN A 7 -5.73 -17.70 -26.24
N TYR A 8 -6.58 -16.87 -26.82
CA TYR A 8 -7.63 -17.29 -27.73
C TYR A 8 -7.45 -16.61 -29.08
N ARG A 9 -7.32 -17.40 -30.14
CA ARG A 9 -7.20 -16.91 -31.52
C ARG A 9 -8.34 -17.45 -32.37
N HIS A 10 -8.98 -16.57 -33.11
CA HIS A 10 -10.04 -16.93 -34.05
C HIS A 10 -9.94 -16.07 -35.32
N GLY A 11 -9.56 -16.69 -36.44
CA GLY A 11 -9.28 -15.97 -37.67
C GLY A 11 -8.15 -14.96 -37.49
N SER A 12 -8.40 -13.72 -37.94
CA SER A 12 -7.45 -12.60 -37.80
C SER A 12 -7.43 -11.96 -36.42
N TRP A 13 -8.26 -12.40 -35.47
CA TRP A 13 -8.31 -11.83 -34.13
C TRP A 13 -7.63 -12.74 -33.11
N ALA A 14 -6.86 -12.15 -32.20
CA ALA A 14 -6.41 -12.81 -30.98
C ALA A 14 -6.75 -11.95 -29.74
N ILE A 15 -7.13 -12.63 -28.67
CA ILE A 15 -7.46 -12.02 -27.37
C ILE A 15 -6.67 -12.78 -26.32
N THR A 16 -5.89 -12.04 -25.54
CA THR A 16 -5.05 -12.58 -24.47
C THR A 16 -5.35 -11.85 -23.16
N PRO A 17 -6.36 -12.30 -22.38
CA PRO A 17 -6.53 -11.80 -21.03
C PRO A 17 -5.46 -12.42 -20.11
N ASN A 18 -4.95 -11.60 -19.20
CA ASN A 18 -4.07 -12.02 -18.13
C ASN A 18 -4.64 -11.58 -16.79
N PHE A 19 -4.50 -12.45 -15.80
CA PHE A 19 -4.89 -12.20 -14.41
C PHE A 19 -3.70 -12.56 -13.53
N THR A 20 -3.35 -11.66 -12.62
CA THR A 20 -2.31 -11.91 -11.63
C THR A 20 -2.89 -11.70 -10.24
N TRP A 21 -2.80 -12.74 -9.41
CA TRP A 21 -3.12 -12.69 -7.99
C TRP A 21 -1.83 -12.72 -7.18
N SER A 22 -1.57 -11.68 -6.41
CA SER A 22 -0.44 -11.63 -5.49
C SER A 22 -0.93 -11.55 -4.04
N THR A 23 -0.37 -12.44 -3.22
CA THR A 23 -0.36 -12.27 -1.77
C THR A 23 0.95 -11.60 -1.44
N GLN A 24 0.86 -10.37 -0.94
CA GLN A 24 1.99 -9.53 -0.62
C GLN A 24 2.65 -9.98 0.70
N GLY A 25 3.74 -9.32 1.10
CA GLY A 25 4.53 -9.71 2.27
C GLY A 25 3.85 -9.51 3.63
N ASN A 26 4.62 -9.65 4.70
CA ASN A 26 4.21 -9.27 6.05
C ASN A 26 4.85 -7.92 6.44
N TYR A 27 4.18 -7.18 7.31
CA TYR A 27 4.64 -5.90 7.86
C TYR A 27 4.30 -5.82 9.35
N GLY A 28 4.72 -4.74 10.01
CA GLY A 28 4.51 -4.51 11.45
C GLY A 28 5.81 -4.55 12.23
N SER A 29 6.06 -3.55 13.07
CA SER A 29 7.31 -3.40 13.82
C SER A 29 7.04 -2.87 15.23
N PRO A 30 7.80 -3.34 16.24
CA PRO A 30 7.60 -2.90 17.61
C PRO A 30 7.98 -1.43 17.84
N LEU A 31 8.66 -0.80 16.88
CA LEU A 31 9.20 0.55 17.00
C LEU A 31 8.43 1.58 16.15
N VAL A 32 7.15 1.34 15.86
CA VAL A 32 6.37 2.21 14.96
C VAL A 32 5.46 3.19 15.72
N TRP A 33 5.11 2.88 16.97
CA TRP A 33 4.26 3.74 17.80
C TRP A 33 5.08 4.59 18.76
N PRO A 34 5.26 5.89 18.51
CA PRO A 34 5.95 6.75 19.45
C PRO A 34 4.98 7.20 20.54
N GLY A 35 5.52 7.53 21.70
CA GLY A 35 4.76 8.14 22.77
C GLY A 35 5.64 8.97 23.67
N TYR A 36 4.99 9.72 24.55
CA TYR A 36 5.66 10.60 25.51
C TYR A 36 6.62 9.86 26.43
N ASP A 37 7.84 10.39 26.58
CA ASP A 37 8.75 9.97 27.64
C ASP A 37 8.46 10.76 28.95
N PRO A 38 7.84 10.13 29.97
CA PRO A 38 7.51 10.81 31.22
C PRO A 38 8.73 11.31 31.99
N ALA A 39 9.94 10.78 31.74
CA ALA A 39 11.17 11.24 32.38
C ALA A 39 11.62 12.62 31.87
N THR A 40 11.07 13.08 30.74
CA THR A 40 11.45 14.35 30.10
C THR A 40 10.46 15.48 30.34
N CYS A 41 9.43 15.28 31.16
CA CYS A 41 8.48 16.33 31.53
C CYS A 41 9.13 17.34 32.48
N ALA A 42 8.88 18.63 32.25
CA ALA A 42 9.33 19.70 33.15
C ALA A 42 8.68 19.68 34.55
N SER A 43 7.67 18.83 34.81
CA SER A 43 7.00 18.71 36.11
C SER A 43 6.11 17.46 36.17
N VAL A 44 6.66 16.31 36.55
CA VAL A 44 5.89 15.21 37.16
C VAL A 44 5.95 15.34 38.68
N THR A 45 5.33 16.40 39.21
CA THR A 45 5.01 16.47 40.65
C THR A 45 3.95 15.41 40.93
N ALA A 46 4.15 14.59 41.97
CA ALA A 46 3.26 13.49 42.30
C ALA A 46 1.78 13.95 42.36
N GLY A 47 0.93 13.36 41.52
CA GLY A 47 -0.52 13.65 41.47
C GLY A 47 -0.99 14.53 40.32
N ASN A 48 -0.09 15.11 39.52
CA ASN A 48 -0.47 15.87 38.32
C ASN A 48 -0.41 15.01 37.05
N THR A 49 -1.42 15.14 36.20
CA THR A 49 -1.40 14.60 34.83
C THR A 49 -0.33 15.34 34.03
N ALA A 50 0.59 14.59 33.42
CA ALA A 50 1.71 15.17 32.70
C ALA A 50 1.25 15.93 31.43
N ASP A 51 1.78 17.13 31.21
CA ASP A 51 1.33 18.06 30.15
C ASP A 51 2.01 17.74 28.79
N PRO A 52 1.26 17.26 27.77
CA PRO A 52 1.74 16.88 26.42
C PRO A 52 2.58 17.94 25.70
N THR A 53 2.47 19.20 26.10
CA THR A 53 3.17 20.32 25.45
C THR A 53 4.58 20.57 26.02
N THR A 54 4.95 19.92 27.12
CA THR A 54 6.21 20.18 27.85
C THR A 54 7.27 19.08 27.71
N TYR A 55 6.99 18.05 26.92
CA TYR A 55 7.89 16.91 26.72
C TYR A 55 8.98 17.22 25.69
N SER A 56 10.20 16.73 25.95
CA SER A 56 11.34 16.87 25.02
C SER A 56 11.84 15.53 24.48
N GLY A 57 11.38 14.39 25.01
CA GLY A 57 11.71 13.04 24.57
C GLY A 57 10.51 12.20 24.19
N PHE A 58 10.79 11.10 23.48
CA PHE A 58 9.81 10.09 23.10
C PHE A 58 10.34 8.69 23.41
N ILE A 59 9.42 7.78 23.70
CA ILE A 59 9.65 6.33 23.83
C ILE A 59 8.72 5.59 22.89
N PHE A 60 9.05 4.34 22.56
CA PHE A 60 8.09 3.49 21.85
C PHE A 60 7.06 2.94 22.84
N ILE A 61 5.79 3.02 22.46
CA ILE A 61 4.65 2.54 23.24
C ILE A 61 3.95 1.40 22.51
N PRO A 62 3.17 0.57 23.22
CA PRO A 62 2.33 -0.43 22.57
C PRO A 62 1.36 0.18 21.56
N ASP A 63 0.94 -0.62 20.58
CA ASP A 63 -0.09 -0.24 19.62
C ASP A 63 -1.37 0.16 20.36
N LYS A 64 -1.95 1.31 20.00
CA LYS A 64 -3.12 1.88 20.68
C LYS A 64 -4.38 1.02 20.54
N TYR A 65 -4.48 0.22 19.50
CA TYR A 65 -5.60 -0.67 19.21
C TYR A 65 -5.42 -2.05 19.83
N SER A 66 -4.19 -2.60 19.80
CA SER A 66 -3.92 -3.95 20.33
C SER A 66 -3.48 -3.97 21.80
N GLY A 67 -2.95 -2.86 22.32
CA GLY A 67 -2.34 -2.77 23.65
C GLY A 67 -1.00 -3.48 23.78
N HIS A 68 -0.44 -4.01 22.69
CA HIS A 68 0.83 -4.74 22.66
C HIS A 68 1.80 -4.12 21.64
N PHE A 69 3.10 -4.34 21.82
CA PHE A 69 4.07 -4.03 20.77
C PHE A 69 3.85 -4.97 19.59
N ASP A 70 3.81 -4.42 18.38
CA ASP A 70 3.69 -5.24 17.19
C ASP A 70 4.95 -6.10 17.01
N ASN A 71 4.76 -7.40 16.77
CA ASN A 71 5.87 -8.24 16.37
C ASN A 71 6.34 -7.89 14.94
N LEU A 72 7.59 -8.21 14.62
CA LEU A 72 8.06 -8.15 13.24
C LEU A 72 7.18 -9.05 12.36
N GLY A 73 6.51 -8.45 11.38
CA GLY A 73 5.59 -9.18 10.50
C GLY A 73 4.25 -9.55 11.14
N ALA A 74 3.83 -8.85 12.20
CA ALA A 74 2.55 -9.07 12.88
C ALA A 74 1.32 -8.97 11.96
N PHE A 75 1.44 -8.24 10.84
CA PHE A 75 0.37 -8.04 9.89
C PHE A 75 0.77 -8.59 8.51
N ALA A 76 -0.22 -9.01 7.73
CA ALA A 76 0.00 -9.34 6.33
C ALA A 76 -0.59 -8.26 5.44
N GLN A 77 0.12 -7.96 4.37
CA GLN A 77 -0.31 -7.04 3.33
C GLN A 77 -1.63 -7.52 2.67
N PRO A 78 -2.42 -6.61 2.08
CA PRO A 78 -3.58 -6.96 1.26
C PRO A 78 -3.18 -7.87 0.10
N SER A 79 -4.06 -8.81 -0.28
CA SER A 79 -3.90 -9.50 -1.55
C SER A 79 -4.36 -8.61 -2.70
N ARG A 80 -3.75 -8.73 -3.87
CA ARG A 80 -4.04 -7.90 -5.04
C ARG A 80 -4.39 -8.76 -6.24
N LEU A 81 -5.48 -8.40 -6.91
CA LEU A 81 -5.87 -8.93 -8.22
C LEU A 81 -5.65 -7.84 -9.26
N THR A 82 -4.78 -8.12 -10.23
CA THR A 82 -4.62 -7.30 -11.43
C THR A 82 -5.10 -8.06 -12.66
N MET A 83 -5.69 -7.35 -13.61
CA MET A 83 -6.11 -7.89 -14.90
C MET A 83 -5.63 -6.99 -16.02
N GLY A 84 -5.04 -7.59 -17.06
CA GLY A 84 -4.76 -6.96 -18.33
C GLY A 84 -5.41 -7.72 -19.49
N VAL A 85 -5.56 -7.05 -20.63
CA VAL A 85 -6.06 -7.66 -21.87
C VAL A 85 -5.23 -7.15 -23.03
N GLN A 86 -4.69 -8.06 -23.82
CA GLN A 86 -4.08 -7.75 -25.10
C GLN A 86 -5.00 -8.24 -26.22
N LEU A 87 -5.34 -7.34 -27.14
CA LEU A 87 -6.10 -7.60 -28.35
C LEU A 87 -5.14 -7.50 -29.53
N GLU A 88 -5.21 -8.45 -30.44
CA GLU A 88 -4.41 -8.47 -31.67
C GLU A 88 -5.35 -8.63 -32.87
N TYR A 89 -5.06 -7.90 -33.93
CA TYR A 89 -5.77 -7.99 -35.20
C TYR A 89 -4.80 -7.97 -36.37
N ASP A 90 -4.82 -9.04 -37.16
CA ASP A 90 -4.12 -9.15 -38.43
C ASP A 90 -4.93 -8.43 -39.52
N VAL A 91 -4.56 -7.18 -39.79
CA VAL A 91 -5.19 -6.36 -40.84
C VAL A 91 -4.93 -6.98 -42.21
N ASN A 92 -3.70 -7.42 -42.45
CA ASN A 92 -3.27 -8.18 -43.63
C ASN A 92 -1.97 -8.95 -43.31
N PRO A 93 -1.42 -9.79 -44.21
CA PRO A 93 -0.20 -10.57 -43.96
C PRO A 93 1.07 -9.76 -43.61
N HIS A 94 1.02 -8.44 -43.82
CA HIS A 94 2.11 -7.49 -43.59
C HIS A 94 1.82 -6.49 -42.47
N VAL A 95 0.61 -6.45 -41.91
CA VAL A 95 0.20 -5.44 -40.91
C VAL A 95 -0.60 -6.09 -39.80
N THR A 96 -0.07 -6.02 -38.59
CA THR A 96 -0.74 -6.49 -37.36
C THR A 96 -0.86 -5.34 -36.38
N THR A 97 -2.05 -5.17 -35.80
CA THR A 97 -2.33 -4.16 -34.79
C THR A 97 -2.53 -4.83 -33.44
N THR A 98 -1.87 -4.33 -32.40
CA THR A 98 -1.98 -4.84 -31.03
C THR A 98 -2.42 -3.70 -30.11
N LEU A 99 -3.50 -3.91 -29.38
CA LEU A 99 -4.01 -3.00 -28.36
C LEU A 99 -3.91 -3.68 -26.99
N THR A 100 -3.14 -3.11 -26.09
CA THR A 100 -2.91 -3.64 -24.74
C THR A 100 -3.55 -2.73 -23.71
N PHE A 101 -4.39 -3.30 -22.86
CA PHE A 101 -4.92 -2.69 -21.66
C PHE A 101 -4.23 -3.29 -20.44
N ALA A 102 -3.60 -2.45 -19.62
CA ALA A 102 -3.04 -2.82 -18.33
C ALA A 102 -3.89 -2.25 -17.18
N ASN A 103 -3.92 -2.98 -16.06
CA ASN A 103 -4.68 -2.59 -14.86
C ASN A 103 -6.18 -2.34 -15.13
N LEU A 104 -6.76 -3.11 -16.06
CA LEU A 104 -8.20 -3.05 -16.38
C LEU A 104 -9.05 -3.35 -15.15
N VAL A 105 -8.57 -4.30 -14.34
CA VAL A 105 -9.00 -4.48 -12.95
C VAL A 105 -7.76 -4.36 -12.10
N ASP A 106 -7.83 -3.54 -11.06
CA ASP A 106 -6.82 -3.52 -10.01
C ASP A 106 -7.51 -3.38 -8.65
N THR A 107 -7.59 -4.50 -7.93
CA THR A 107 -8.34 -4.61 -6.67
C THR A 107 -7.46 -5.15 -5.57
N CYS A 108 -7.48 -4.45 -4.44
CA CYS A 108 -6.72 -4.80 -3.24
C CYS A 108 -7.69 -5.19 -2.13
N TYR A 109 -7.56 -6.43 -1.66
CA TYR A 109 -8.46 -7.06 -0.72
C TYR A 109 -7.93 -6.84 0.69
N GLN A 110 -8.54 -5.86 1.36
CA GLN A 110 -8.20 -5.41 2.71
C GLN A 110 -8.58 -6.43 3.79
N ARG A 111 -7.99 -6.28 4.98
CA ARG A 111 -8.21 -7.16 6.14
C ARG A 111 -9.07 -6.54 7.25
N LYS A 112 -9.61 -5.34 6.99
CA LYS A 112 -10.44 -4.52 7.89
C LYS A 112 -9.67 -4.00 9.11
N MET A 113 -8.39 -3.70 8.95
CA MET A 113 -7.64 -2.96 9.98
C MET A 113 -8.11 -1.50 10.04
N PRO A 114 -7.93 -0.80 11.18
CA PRO A 114 -8.35 0.60 11.32
C PRO A 114 -7.73 1.55 10.28
N TRP A 115 -6.53 1.21 9.79
CA TRP A 115 -5.78 1.96 8.77
C TRP A 115 -5.98 1.43 7.35
N ASP A 116 -6.88 0.47 7.15
CA ASP A 116 -7.14 -0.07 5.83
C ASP A 116 -7.77 0.97 4.90
N SER A 117 -7.24 1.07 3.68
CA SER A 117 -7.72 2.00 2.66
C SER A 117 -8.04 1.25 1.37
N SER A 118 -9.15 1.61 0.72
CA SER A 118 -9.61 0.98 -0.51
C SER A 118 -8.68 1.18 -1.71
N THR A 119 -7.75 2.13 -1.62
CA THR A 119 -6.76 2.45 -2.67
C THR A 119 -5.37 1.89 -2.38
N THR A 120 -5.14 1.38 -1.16
CA THR A 120 -3.81 0.94 -0.72
C THR A 120 -3.64 -0.56 -0.94
N CYS A 121 -2.55 -0.95 -1.57
CA CYS A 121 -2.25 -2.34 -1.89
C CYS A 121 -1.02 -2.85 -1.15
N MET A 122 -0.19 -1.92 -0.64
CA MET A 122 0.94 -2.21 0.24
C MET A 122 1.05 -1.15 1.33
N TYR A 123 1.39 -1.62 2.53
CA TYR A 123 1.72 -0.87 3.71
C TYR A 123 3.22 -0.96 3.97
N ALA A 124 3.92 0.17 4.00
CA ALA A 124 5.26 0.17 4.56
C ALA A 124 5.19 0.31 6.09
N GLN A 125 6.21 -0.21 6.78
CA GLN A 125 6.53 0.30 8.11
C GLN A 125 7.12 1.70 7.93
N LEU A 126 6.62 2.66 8.71
CA LEU A 126 7.22 3.99 8.75
C LEU A 126 8.64 3.89 9.34
N ALA A 127 9.63 4.37 8.58
CA ALA A 127 10.88 4.90 9.12
C ALA A 127 11.03 6.38 8.71
N SER A 128 9.92 7.11 8.58
CA SER A 128 10.00 8.55 8.33
C SER A 128 10.16 9.29 9.65
N ASN A 129 11.34 9.85 9.85
CA ASN A 129 11.68 10.80 10.91
C ASN A 129 10.96 12.16 10.77
N LEU A 130 10.22 12.39 9.68
CA LEU A 130 9.56 13.68 9.39
C LEU A 130 8.11 13.75 9.89
N LEU A 131 7.34 12.65 9.79
CA LEU A 131 5.95 12.58 10.28
C LEU A 131 5.64 11.17 10.77
N ALA A 132 6.21 10.80 11.92
CA ALA A 132 5.84 9.59 12.65
C ALA A 132 4.33 9.63 13.01
N PRO A 133 3.67 8.48 13.22
CA PRO A 133 2.30 8.49 13.69
C PRO A 133 2.24 9.29 14.99
N ALA A 134 1.15 10.01 15.19
CA ALA A 134 0.99 10.90 16.34
C ALA A 134 0.91 10.14 17.67
N GLY A 135 0.88 8.81 17.67
CA GLY A 135 0.98 8.02 18.88
C GLY A 135 -0.02 8.44 19.95
N ASN A 136 0.48 8.70 21.16
CA ASN A 136 -0.29 9.34 22.22
C ASN A 136 -0.07 10.87 22.32
N PHE A 137 0.60 11.48 21.34
CA PHE A 137 0.93 12.91 21.35
C PHE A 137 -0.30 13.83 21.25
N THR A 138 -1.35 13.37 20.56
CA THR A 138 -2.62 14.09 20.48
C THR A 138 -3.78 13.12 20.57
N ASN A 139 -4.87 13.55 21.21
CA ASN A 139 -6.09 12.76 21.31
C ASN A 139 -6.85 12.71 19.97
N THR A 140 -6.68 13.71 19.13
CA THR A 140 -7.37 13.87 17.84
C THR A 140 -6.37 14.18 16.72
N PRO A 141 -5.51 13.21 16.35
CA PRO A 141 -4.59 13.40 15.24
C PRO A 141 -5.35 13.50 13.91
N PRO A 142 -4.82 14.24 12.93
CA PRO A 142 -5.23 14.09 11.54
C PRO A 142 -5.14 12.61 11.13
N ILE A 143 -6.04 12.16 10.25
CA ILE A 143 -6.16 10.74 9.87
C ILE A 143 -4.84 10.18 9.32
N GLN A 144 -4.00 11.02 8.71
CA GLN A 144 -2.69 10.67 8.17
C GLN A 144 -1.67 10.30 9.25
N LEU A 145 -1.83 10.84 10.45
CA LEU A 145 -0.96 10.59 11.61
C LEU A 145 -1.64 9.68 12.63
N ALA A 146 -2.93 9.38 12.45
CA ALA A 146 -3.69 8.51 13.35
C ALA A 146 -3.17 7.08 13.34
N TYR A 147 -2.53 6.66 12.24
CA TYR A 147 -2.13 5.28 12.03
C TYR A 147 -0.63 5.12 11.75
N PRO A 148 0.00 4.07 12.29
CA PRO A 148 1.42 3.74 12.13
C PRO A 148 1.74 3.14 10.77
N TYR A 149 0.71 2.61 10.09
CA TYR A 149 0.81 1.96 8.79
C TYR A 149 -0.08 2.74 7.85
N GLY A 150 0.51 3.31 6.81
CA GLY A 150 -0.21 4.15 5.90
C GLY A 150 0.46 4.14 4.55
N ASN A 151 -0.36 4.43 3.54
CA ASN A 151 0.14 4.83 2.25
C ASN A 151 0.54 6.29 2.37
N TRP A 152 1.81 6.57 2.62
CA TRP A 152 2.28 7.94 2.54
C TRP A 152 1.97 8.44 1.12
N TYR A 153 1.35 9.61 1.00
CA TYR A 153 1.09 10.25 -0.29
C TYR A 153 2.36 10.24 -1.14
N ASN A 154 2.44 9.36 -2.13
CA ASN A 154 3.64 9.12 -2.94
C ASN A 154 4.88 8.71 -2.13
N ASN A 155 4.83 7.63 -1.35
CA ASN A 155 6.09 6.99 -0.99
C ASN A 155 6.73 6.38 -2.25
N ILE A 156 7.59 7.16 -2.90
CA ILE A 156 8.43 6.73 -4.03
C ILE A 156 9.38 5.58 -3.65
N GLU A 157 9.58 5.28 -2.36
CA GLU A 157 10.41 4.16 -1.88
C GLU A 157 9.70 2.81 -1.95
N ILE A 158 8.36 2.77 -1.94
CA ILE A 158 7.55 1.56 -2.22
C ILE A 158 6.97 1.53 -3.64
N GLY A 159 7.35 2.51 -4.48
CA GLY A 159 6.94 2.59 -5.88
C GLY A 159 5.44 2.78 -6.09
N GLN A 160 5.03 2.94 -7.35
CA GLN A 160 3.61 2.97 -7.76
C GLN A 160 2.86 1.66 -7.43
N GLU A 161 3.56 0.63 -6.94
CA GLU A 161 3.04 -0.69 -6.62
C GLU A 161 2.25 -0.74 -5.29
N GLY A 162 2.42 0.28 -4.44
CA GLY A 162 1.72 0.37 -3.15
C GLY A 162 0.28 0.87 -3.24
N GLN A 163 -0.17 1.36 -4.40
CA GLN A 163 -1.53 1.82 -4.66
C GLN A 163 -2.16 1.07 -5.83
N LYS A 164 -3.48 1.24 -5.96
CA LYS A 164 -4.17 0.88 -7.20
C LYS A 164 -3.60 1.70 -8.36
N LEU A 165 -3.19 1.02 -9.41
CA LEU A 165 -2.74 1.61 -10.65
C LEU A 165 -3.95 2.03 -11.50
N PRO A 166 -3.86 3.14 -12.23
CA PRO A 166 -4.88 3.53 -13.18
C PRO A 166 -4.90 2.58 -14.38
N LEU A 167 -6.03 2.54 -15.09
CA LEU A 167 -6.14 1.89 -16.40
C LEU A 167 -5.15 2.55 -17.37
N GLU A 168 -4.35 1.73 -18.04
CA GLU A 168 -3.42 2.16 -19.08
C GLU A 168 -3.74 1.44 -20.38
N ALA A 169 -3.63 2.15 -21.51
CA ALA A 169 -3.88 1.59 -22.84
C ALA A 169 -2.74 1.96 -23.79
N THR A 170 -2.22 0.98 -24.52
CA THR A 170 -1.15 1.17 -25.51
C THR A 170 -1.53 0.51 -26.83
N LEU A 171 -1.41 1.26 -27.91
CA LEU A 171 -1.60 0.77 -29.28
C LEU A 171 -0.25 0.60 -29.97
N GLN A 172 -0.01 -0.56 -30.55
CA GLN A 172 1.16 -0.88 -31.35
C GLN A 172 0.71 -1.36 -32.73
N VAL A 173 1.40 -0.91 -33.78
CA VAL A 173 1.21 -1.40 -35.14
C VAL A 173 2.54 -1.94 -35.64
N SER A 174 2.53 -3.18 -36.09
CA SER A 174 3.70 -3.90 -36.60
C SER A 174 3.58 -4.07 -38.11
N PHE A 175 4.66 -3.77 -38.81
CA PHE A 175 4.76 -3.91 -40.26
C PHE A 175 5.81 -4.97 -40.60
N LYS A 176 5.44 -5.95 -41.41
CA LYS A 176 6.35 -6.96 -41.95
C LYS A 176 6.72 -6.59 -43.38
N LEU A 177 7.96 -6.13 -43.55
CA LEU A 177 8.58 -5.79 -44.84
C LEU A 177 8.88 -7.05 -45.67
#